data_AF-A0A6J8CZ59-F1
#
_entry.id   AF-A0A6J8CZ59-F1
#
_cell.length_a   1.000
_cell.length_b   1.000
_cell.length_c   1.000
_cell.angle_alpha   90.00
_cell.angle_beta   90.00
_cell.angle_gamma   90.00
#
_symmetry.space_group_name_H-M   'P 1'
#
loop_
_entity.id
_entity.type
_entity.pdbx_description
1 polymer ?
#
loop_
_entity_poly.entity_id
_entity_poly.type
_entity_poly.pdbx_seq_one_letter_code
_entity_poly.pdbx_strand_id
1 'polypeptide(L)'
;MNPAGHLDSEGNKAYSQTISSPYKISINSTTYTANSIIEVFVYANGDHGYDFYEGLLLQVRRANCDHKYKDVAVGNFMLDTGEDFLTTMSCTNLDDTVGHMAHAHIYNRTFYWKAPPVTVGPLFIRATIARRQRTFWMNVVSEFIMDPGSSVAPETCTEPPTICSATIHKLSKLLVLAMTVFIFIIYHSY
;
A
#
# COMPACT_ATOMS: atom_id res chain seq x y z
N MET A 1 -4.92 21.16 12.01
CA MET A 1 -3.83 20.35 12.60
C MET A 1 -3.44 19.30 11.59
N ASN A 2 -2.15 19.00 11.41
CA ASN A 2 -1.71 17.95 10.49
C ASN A 2 -2.09 16.59 11.07
N PRO A 3 -2.53 15.62 10.24
CA PRO A 3 -2.70 14.26 10.71
C PRO A 3 -1.35 13.72 11.20
N ALA A 4 -1.34 13.12 12.39
CA ALA A 4 -0.20 12.32 12.83
C ALA A 4 -0.17 11.04 11.98
N GLY A 5 0.95 10.80 11.30
CA GLY A 5 1.10 9.65 10.40
C GLY A 5 1.63 8.40 11.12
N HIS A 6 2.61 8.58 12.00
CA HIS A 6 3.25 7.50 12.78
C HIS A 6 3.94 8.07 14.03
N LEU A 7 4.49 7.18 14.87
CA LEU A 7 5.40 7.51 15.96
C LEU A 7 6.84 7.38 15.46
N ASP A 8 7.71 8.31 15.83
CA ASP A 8 9.14 8.19 15.57
C ASP A 8 9.85 7.27 16.58
N SER A 9 11.18 7.16 16.45
CA SER A 9 12.03 6.29 17.26
C SER A 9 12.05 6.66 18.75
N GLU A 10 11.64 7.88 19.09
CA GLU A 10 11.54 8.38 20.45
C GLU A 10 10.12 8.24 21.01
N GLY A 11 9.18 7.71 20.21
CA GLY A 11 7.77 7.60 20.57
C GLY A 11 6.96 8.89 20.40
N ASN A 12 7.54 9.92 19.76
CA ASN A 12 6.85 11.19 19.51
C ASN A 12 5.99 11.10 18.23
N LYS A 13 4.90 11.87 18.19
CA LYS A 13 4.03 11.95 17.00
C LYS A 13 4.76 12.67 15.87
N ALA A 14 4.90 12.02 14.73
CA ALA A 14 5.39 12.64 13.50
C ALA A 14 4.21 13.16 12.67
N TYR A 15 4.32 14.41 12.22
CA TYR A 15 3.28 15.11 11.45
C TYR A 15 3.64 15.18 9.97
N SER A 16 2.65 15.03 9.09
CA SER A 16 2.86 15.15 7.66
C SER A 16 3.28 16.56 7.26
N GLN A 17 3.99 16.65 6.13
CA GLN A 17 4.26 17.92 5.46
C GLN A 17 2.95 18.54 4.94
N THR A 18 2.90 19.87 4.90
CA THR A 18 1.75 20.65 4.40
C THR A 18 1.96 21.24 3.02
N ILE A 19 3.21 21.29 2.57
CA ILE A 19 3.55 21.67 1.19
C ILE A 19 3.14 20.57 0.21
N SER A 20 3.00 20.94 -1.07
CA SER A 20 2.73 19.96 -2.14
C SER A 20 3.74 18.81 -2.10
N SER A 21 3.26 17.60 -2.38
CA SER A 21 4.12 16.42 -2.48
C SER A 21 5.05 16.55 -3.70
N PRO A 22 6.36 16.31 -3.54
CA PRO A 22 7.30 16.16 -4.65
C PRO A 22 7.25 14.75 -5.27
N TYR A 23 6.24 13.97 -4.93
CA TYR A 23 6.01 12.62 -5.46
C TYR A 23 4.68 12.56 -6.17
N LYS A 24 4.64 11.77 -7.25
CA LYS A 24 3.48 11.58 -8.10
C LYS A 24 3.17 10.10 -8.26
N ILE A 25 1.90 9.83 -8.53
CA ILE A 25 1.37 8.51 -8.89
C ILE A 25 0.72 8.66 -10.25
N SER A 26 1.19 7.90 -11.23
CA SER A 26 0.56 7.80 -12.55
C SER A 26 0.09 6.36 -12.79
N ILE A 27 -0.90 6.24 -13.66
CA ILE A 27 -1.52 4.98 -14.04
C ILE A 27 -1.54 4.89 -15.56
N ASN A 28 -1.45 3.68 -16.11
CA ASN A 28 -1.49 3.48 -17.57
C ASN A 28 -2.91 3.52 -18.17
N SER A 29 -3.95 3.49 -17.33
CA SER A 29 -5.36 3.59 -17.74
C SER A 29 -6.18 4.29 -16.67
N THR A 30 -7.03 5.23 -17.09
CA THR A 30 -8.02 5.92 -16.23
C THR A 30 -9.38 5.22 -16.22
N THR A 31 -9.48 4.02 -16.78
CA THR A 31 -10.69 3.19 -16.77
C THR A 31 -10.36 1.75 -16.39
N TYR A 32 -11.31 1.04 -15.79
CA TYR A 32 -11.15 -0.37 -15.41
C TYR A 32 -12.40 -1.20 -15.66
N THR A 33 -12.19 -2.49 -15.89
CA THR A 33 -13.23 -3.53 -15.88
C THR A 33 -12.91 -4.57 -14.82
N ALA A 34 -13.87 -5.46 -14.54
CA ALA A 34 -13.65 -6.58 -13.62
C ALA A 34 -12.35 -7.36 -13.96
N ASN A 35 -11.53 -7.61 -12.95
CA ASN A 35 -10.24 -8.32 -13.04
C ASN A 35 -9.18 -7.71 -13.98
N SER A 36 -9.42 -6.52 -14.55
CA SER A 36 -8.41 -5.82 -15.35
C SER A 36 -7.19 -5.46 -14.48
N ILE A 37 -6.04 -5.34 -15.14
CA ILE A 37 -4.77 -5.00 -14.50
C ILE A 37 -4.38 -3.60 -14.96
N ILE A 38 -4.09 -2.72 -14.00
CA ILE A 38 -3.57 -1.38 -14.23
C ILE A 38 -2.15 -1.31 -13.69
N GLU A 39 -1.26 -0.77 -14.51
CA GLU A 39 0.10 -0.46 -14.10
C GLU A 39 0.10 0.84 -13.32
N VAL A 40 0.75 0.82 -12.16
CA VAL A 40 0.89 1.93 -11.23
C VAL A 40 2.36 2.32 -11.17
N PHE A 41 2.64 3.58 -11.42
CA PHE A 41 3.99 4.14 -11.39
C PHE A 41 4.07 5.24 -10.33
N VAL A 42 4.93 5.04 -9.33
CA VAL A 42 5.22 6.02 -8.28
C VAL A 42 6.61 6.58 -8.51
N TYR A 43 6.74 7.90 -8.54
CA TYR A 43 8.03 8.54 -8.84
C TYR A 43 8.20 9.88 -8.11
N ALA A 44 9.45 10.21 -7.82
CA ALA A 44 9.84 11.56 -7.42
C ALA A 44 9.92 12.47 -8.66
N ASN A 45 9.31 13.65 -8.59
CA ASN A 45 9.35 14.63 -9.67
C ASN A 45 10.52 15.62 -9.55
N GLY A 46 11.34 15.49 -8.49
CA GLY A 46 12.50 16.34 -8.24
C GLY A 46 12.17 17.72 -7.68
N ASP A 47 10.89 18.02 -7.44
CA ASP A 47 10.47 19.32 -6.92
C ASP A 47 11.11 19.58 -5.54
N HIS A 48 11.54 20.82 -5.33
CA HIS A 48 12.16 21.27 -4.07
C HIS A 48 13.40 20.46 -3.63
N GLY A 49 14.09 19.78 -4.57
CA GLY A 49 15.28 18.99 -4.28
C GLY A 49 14.99 17.63 -3.64
N TYR A 50 13.73 17.16 -3.70
CA TYR A 50 13.36 15.82 -3.26
C TYR A 50 13.35 14.86 -4.45
N ASP A 51 14.41 14.06 -4.55
CA ASP A 51 14.69 13.18 -5.69
C ASP A 51 14.40 11.70 -5.42
N PHE A 52 14.20 11.30 -4.16
CA PHE A 52 13.94 9.92 -3.75
C PHE A 52 12.96 9.84 -2.58
N TYR A 53 12.32 8.69 -2.39
CA TYR A 53 11.60 8.33 -1.19
C TYR A 53 12.21 7.07 -0.55
N GLU A 54 12.05 6.93 0.76
CA GLU A 54 12.52 5.78 1.56
C GLU A 54 11.36 4.93 2.06
N GLY A 55 10.12 5.43 1.99
CA GLY A 55 8.94 4.71 2.46
C GLY A 55 7.72 4.96 1.59
N LEU A 56 6.94 3.90 1.39
CA LEU A 56 5.67 3.92 0.67
C LEU A 56 4.64 3.13 1.48
N LEU A 57 3.42 3.67 1.56
CA LEU A 57 2.20 2.95 1.92
C LEU A 57 1.09 3.39 0.97
N LEU A 58 0.50 2.47 0.21
CA LEU A 58 -0.38 2.79 -0.91
C LEU A 58 -1.56 1.83 -1.01
N GLN A 59 -2.75 2.37 -1.28
CA GLN A 59 -4.01 1.63 -1.43
C GLN A 59 -4.87 2.24 -2.54
N VAL A 60 -5.76 1.42 -3.11
CA VAL A 60 -6.84 1.92 -3.97
C VAL A 60 -8.10 2.10 -3.14
N ARG A 61 -8.75 3.25 -3.26
CA ARG A 61 -9.94 3.67 -2.49
C ARG A 61 -11.08 4.06 -3.42
N ARG A 62 -12.31 3.99 -2.93
CA ARG A 62 -13.49 4.46 -3.67
C ARG A 62 -13.51 5.98 -3.73
N ALA A 63 -13.69 6.53 -4.92
CA ALA A 63 -13.85 7.98 -5.15
C ALA A 63 -15.31 8.42 -4.95
N ASN A 64 -15.89 8.07 -3.80
CA ASN A 64 -17.24 8.44 -3.39
C ASN A 64 -17.27 8.50 -1.85
N CYS A 65 -17.31 9.72 -1.30
CA CYS A 65 -17.11 9.98 0.12
C CYS A 65 -18.39 9.84 0.95
N ASP A 66 -19.53 9.70 0.30
CA ASP A 66 -20.80 9.31 0.91
C ASP A 66 -20.96 7.79 0.99
N HIS A 67 -20.08 7.03 0.33
CA HIS A 67 -20.15 5.58 0.33
C HIS A 67 -19.63 4.97 1.64
N LYS A 68 -20.41 4.05 2.24
CA LYS A 68 -20.05 3.38 3.52
C LYS A 68 -18.73 2.59 3.50
N TYR A 69 -18.21 2.27 2.33
CA TYR A 69 -16.94 1.55 2.13
C TYR A 69 -15.83 2.44 1.54
N LYS A 70 -15.92 3.77 1.68
CA LYS A 70 -14.89 4.71 1.20
C LYS A 70 -13.50 4.43 1.78
N ASP A 71 -13.46 3.99 3.04
CA ASP A 71 -12.24 3.67 3.80
C ASP A 71 -11.86 2.19 3.73
N VAL A 72 -12.41 1.43 2.77
CA VAL A 72 -12.02 0.04 2.50
C VAL A 72 -11.13 0.01 1.26
N ALA A 73 -10.01 -0.71 1.34
CA ALA A 73 -9.12 -0.86 0.19
C ALA A 73 -9.77 -1.79 -0.85
N VAL A 74 -9.54 -1.48 -2.13
CA VAL A 74 -10.21 -2.13 -3.25
C VAL A 74 -9.19 -2.84 -4.16
N GLY A 75 -9.48 -4.10 -4.49
CA GLY A 75 -8.61 -4.90 -5.36
C GLY A 75 -7.35 -5.40 -4.65
N ASN A 76 -6.40 -5.88 -5.44
CA ASN A 76 -5.17 -6.52 -4.93
C ASN A 76 -3.97 -6.04 -5.76
N PHE A 77 -2.79 -6.00 -5.16
CA PHE A 77 -1.56 -5.64 -5.82
C PHE A 77 -0.72 -6.85 -6.19
N MET A 78 0.07 -6.70 -7.24
CA MET A 78 1.05 -7.67 -7.70
C MET A 78 2.37 -6.94 -7.93
N LEU A 79 3.45 -7.55 -7.46
CA LEU A 79 4.82 -7.04 -7.62
C LEU A 79 5.56 -7.89 -8.64
N ASP A 80 6.55 -7.28 -9.30
CA ASP A 80 7.42 -8.02 -10.20
C ASP A 80 8.28 -9.05 -9.45
N THR A 81 8.67 -10.10 -10.19
CA THR A 81 9.62 -11.08 -9.65
C THR A 81 10.96 -10.39 -9.39
N GLY A 82 11.45 -10.47 -8.16
CA GLY A 82 12.70 -9.83 -7.75
C GLY A 82 12.54 -8.40 -7.22
N GLU A 83 11.30 -7.93 -6.99
CA GLU A 83 11.07 -6.70 -6.23
C GLU A 83 11.76 -6.77 -4.85
N ASP A 84 12.53 -5.73 -4.53
CA ASP A 84 13.46 -5.71 -3.39
C ASP A 84 13.15 -4.61 -2.36
N PHE A 85 12.25 -3.69 -2.69
CA PHE A 85 11.91 -2.54 -1.86
C PHE A 85 10.45 -2.59 -1.38
N LEU A 86 9.54 -3.07 -2.22
CA LEU A 86 8.11 -3.14 -1.92
C LEU A 86 7.69 -4.54 -1.44
N THR A 87 6.61 -4.56 -0.67
CA THR A 87 5.89 -5.78 -0.32
C THR A 87 4.38 -5.52 -0.39
N THR A 88 3.60 -6.56 -0.68
CA THR A 88 2.16 -6.53 -0.48
C THR A 88 1.83 -6.89 0.96
N MET A 89 0.76 -6.29 1.48
CA MET A 89 0.22 -6.63 2.79
C MET A 89 -1.29 -6.53 2.78
N SER A 90 -1.90 -7.12 3.81
CA SER A 90 -3.35 -7.17 3.96
C SER A 90 -3.79 -6.18 5.03
N CYS A 91 -4.48 -5.11 4.65
CA CYS A 91 -5.07 -4.18 5.59
C CYS A 91 -6.57 -4.42 5.78
N THR A 92 -7.29 -4.74 4.71
CA THR A 92 -8.70 -5.18 4.73
C THR A 92 -8.87 -6.55 4.08
N ASN A 93 -8.28 -6.73 2.90
CA ASN A 93 -8.27 -7.95 2.10
C ASN A 93 -6.83 -8.36 1.80
N LEU A 94 -6.65 -9.59 1.30
CA LEU A 94 -5.34 -10.10 0.89
C LEU A 94 -4.66 -9.16 -0.10
N ASP A 95 -3.39 -8.80 0.09
CA ASP A 95 -2.58 -8.00 -0.85
C ASP A 95 -3.24 -6.68 -1.31
N ASP A 96 -4.12 -6.08 -0.51
CA ASP A 96 -4.86 -4.86 -0.88
C ASP A 96 -4.07 -3.56 -0.66
N THR A 97 -2.82 -3.69 -0.21
CA THR A 97 -1.96 -2.59 0.19
C THR A 97 -0.52 -2.88 -0.22
N VAL A 98 0.17 -1.85 -0.72
CA VAL A 98 1.62 -1.86 -0.95
C VAL A 98 2.31 -1.12 0.18
N GLY A 99 3.31 -1.75 0.79
CA GLY A 99 4.21 -1.15 1.78
C GLY A 99 5.67 -1.25 1.34
N HIS A 100 6.56 -0.50 1.99
CA HIS A 100 8.00 -0.75 1.87
C HIS A 100 8.43 -1.89 2.82
N MET A 101 9.45 -2.65 2.43
CA MET A 101 10.06 -3.72 3.24
C MET A 101 11.55 -3.55 3.46
N ALA A 102 12.22 -2.72 2.65
CA ALA A 102 13.65 -2.46 2.76
C ALA A 102 13.93 -0.96 2.85
N HIS A 103 15.08 -0.62 3.43
CA HIS A 103 15.57 0.75 3.46
C HIS A 103 16.45 1.01 2.23
N ALA A 104 15.97 1.85 1.32
CA ALA A 104 16.71 2.26 0.13
C ALA A 104 16.24 3.64 -0.34
N HIS A 105 17.10 4.36 -1.06
CA HIS A 105 16.69 5.56 -1.79
C HIS A 105 16.04 5.15 -3.11
N ILE A 106 14.74 5.37 -3.23
CA ILE A 106 13.97 4.99 -4.41
C ILE A 106 13.52 6.23 -5.18
N TYR A 107 13.89 6.26 -6.45
CA TYR A 107 13.53 7.35 -7.37
C TYR A 107 12.18 7.09 -8.02
N ASN A 108 11.92 5.82 -8.34
CA ASN A 108 10.67 5.34 -8.91
C ASN A 108 10.48 3.84 -8.69
N ARG A 109 9.22 3.40 -8.72
CA ARG A 109 8.80 1.99 -8.77
C ARG A 109 7.54 1.84 -9.61
N THR A 110 7.48 0.72 -10.32
CA THR A 110 6.30 0.25 -11.04
C THR A 110 5.79 -1.02 -10.39
N PHE A 111 4.48 -1.16 -10.29
CA PHE A 111 3.82 -2.38 -9.85
C PHE A 111 2.39 -2.40 -10.38
N TYR A 112 1.65 -3.48 -10.13
CA TYR A 112 0.37 -3.71 -10.77
C TYR A 112 -0.77 -3.75 -9.76
N TRP A 113 -1.89 -3.14 -10.09
CA TRP A 113 -3.15 -3.27 -9.38
C TRP A 113 -4.13 -4.10 -10.20
N LYS A 114 -4.71 -5.12 -9.57
CA LYS A 114 -5.78 -5.93 -10.14
C LYS A 114 -7.13 -5.48 -9.60
N ALA A 115 -8.01 -5.08 -10.51
CA ALA A 115 -9.38 -4.71 -10.19
C ALA A 115 -10.17 -5.88 -9.56
N PRO A 116 -11.15 -5.60 -8.70
CA PRO A 116 -12.01 -6.64 -8.14
C PRO A 116 -12.82 -7.38 -9.22
N PRO A 117 -13.36 -8.58 -8.92
CA PRO A 117 -14.22 -9.33 -9.86
C PRO A 117 -15.54 -8.65 -10.21
N VAL A 118 -15.97 -7.66 -9.42
CA VAL A 118 -17.17 -6.86 -9.65
C VAL A 118 -16.76 -5.39 -9.52
N THR A 119 -17.16 -4.54 -10.46
CA THR A 119 -16.85 -3.12 -10.39
C THR A 119 -17.58 -2.45 -9.23
N VAL A 120 -16.97 -1.40 -8.70
CA VAL A 120 -17.39 -0.78 -7.43
C VAL A 120 -17.56 0.73 -7.54
N GLY A 121 -17.71 1.22 -8.77
CA GLY A 121 -17.73 2.65 -9.09
C GLY A 121 -16.33 3.25 -9.27
N PRO A 122 -16.23 4.59 -9.28
CA PRO A 122 -14.97 5.29 -9.50
C PRO A 122 -14.00 5.08 -8.34
N LEU A 123 -12.71 5.02 -8.65
CA LEU A 123 -11.63 4.74 -7.70
C LEU A 123 -10.52 5.79 -7.83
N PHE A 124 -9.64 5.83 -6.84
CA PHE A 124 -8.36 6.54 -6.92
C PHE A 124 -7.31 5.80 -6.08
N ILE A 125 -6.05 5.98 -6.43
CA ILE A 125 -4.93 5.52 -5.62
C ILE A 125 -4.58 6.61 -4.61
N ARG A 126 -4.35 6.21 -3.35
CA ARG A 126 -3.92 7.10 -2.27
C ARG A 126 -2.69 6.53 -1.59
N ALA A 127 -1.68 7.38 -1.39
CA ALA A 127 -0.45 7.00 -0.74
C ALA A 127 -0.04 7.94 0.39
N THR A 128 0.73 7.36 1.31
CA THR A 128 1.67 8.07 2.17
C THR A 128 3.08 7.78 1.65
N ILE A 129 3.85 8.84 1.38
CA ILE A 129 5.20 8.73 0.83
C ILE A 129 6.17 9.46 1.75
N ALA A 130 7.17 8.74 2.24
CA ALA A 130 8.17 9.25 3.17
C ALA A 130 9.49 9.49 2.44
N ARG A 131 10.01 10.72 2.51
CA ARG A 131 11.40 11.03 2.18
C ARG A 131 12.35 10.40 3.19
N ARG A 132 12.03 10.60 4.46
CA ARG A 132 12.71 10.13 5.67
C ARG A 132 11.69 10.01 6.79
N GLN A 133 12.07 9.43 7.93
CA GLN A 133 11.19 9.20 9.08
C GLN A 133 10.26 10.38 9.39
N ARG A 134 10.77 11.59 9.67
CA ARG A 134 9.92 12.75 10.01
C ARG A 134 9.50 13.62 8.81
N THR A 135 9.86 13.26 7.59
CA THR A 135 9.57 14.05 6.38
C THR A 135 8.75 13.19 5.41
N PHE A 136 7.43 13.33 5.49
CA PHE A 136 6.50 12.52 4.70
C PHE A 136 5.26 13.31 4.28
N TRP A 137 4.66 12.89 3.18
CA TRP A 137 3.45 13.47 2.62
C TRP A 137 2.36 12.42 2.67
N MET A 138 1.18 12.86 3.07
CA MET A 138 -0.02 12.06 3.05
C MET A 138 -0.95 12.56 1.95
N ASN A 139 -1.89 11.72 1.53
CA ASN A 139 -2.88 12.08 0.51
C ASN A 139 -2.23 12.41 -0.84
N VAL A 140 -1.13 11.74 -1.17
CA VAL A 140 -0.62 11.74 -2.53
C VAL A 140 -1.56 10.85 -3.33
N VAL A 141 -2.26 11.42 -4.31
CA VAL A 141 -3.31 10.73 -5.07
C VAL A 141 -2.97 10.63 -6.55
N SER A 142 -3.46 9.57 -7.19
CA SER A 142 -3.47 9.45 -8.64
C SER A 142 -4.65 10.22 -9.27
N GLU A 143 -4.71 10.21 -10.59
CA GLU A 143 -5.96 10.44 -11.32
C GLU A 143 -7.04 9.40 -10.95
N PHE A 144 -8.29 9.71 -11.25
CA PHE A 144 -9.40 8.78 -11.04
C PHE A 144 -9.36 7.62 -12.03
N ILE A 145 -9.73 6.44 -11.52
CA ILE A 145 -9.94 5.22 -12.29
C ILE A 145 -11.45 5.00 -12.39
N MET A 146 -12.01 5.22 -13.56
CA MET A 146 -13.45 5.22 -13.80
C MET A 146 -13.97 3.81 -14.12
N ASP A 147 -15.10 3.47 -13.51
CA ASP A 147 -15.97 2.39 -13.97
C ASP A 147 -16.86 2.94 -15.09
N PRO A 148 -16.74 2.45 -16.35
CA PRO A 148 -17.54 2.95 -17.46
C PRO A 148 -19.06 2.85 -17.26
N GLY A 149 -19.53 1.95 -16.39
CA GLY A 149 -20.94 1.80 -16.06
C GLY A 149 -21.44 2.70 -14.93
N SER A 150 -20.56 3.48 -14.31
CA SER A 150 -20.91 4.32 -13.15
C SER A 150 -21.39 5.71 -13.57
N SER A 151 -22.48 6.17 -12.97
CA SER A 151 -22.95 7.56 -13.03
C SER A 151 -22.49 8.44 -11.86
N VAL A 152 -21.76 7.87 -10.91
CA VAL A 152 -21.22 8.60 -9.75
C VAL A 152 -20.13 9.57 -10.19
N ALA A 153 -20.25 10.83 -9.79
CA ALA A 153 -19.19 11.82 -9.97
C ALA A 153 -18.03 11.50 -9.00
N PRO A 154 -16.79 11.35 -9.50
CA PRO A 154 -15.66 10.96 -8.66
C PRO A 154 -15.21 12.11 -7.77
N GLU A 155 -14.90 11.80 -6.51
CA GLU A 155 -14.31 12.74 -5.56
C GLU A 155 -13.25 12.07 -4.68
N THR A 156 -12.24 12.84 -4.27
CA THR A 156 -11.19 12.36 -3.35
C THR A 156 -11.61 12.56 -1.89
N CYS A 157 -11.55 11.51 -1.08
CA CYS A 157 -11.91 11.59 0.33
C CYS A 157 -10.72 11.99 1.20
N THR A 158 -10.86 13.10 1.94
CA THR A 158 -9.89 13.56 2.93
C THR A 158 -10.17 12.92 4.28
N GLU A 159 -9.76 11.66 4.46
CA GLU A 159 -9.91 10.95 5.74
C GLU A 159 -8.56 10.80 6.46
N PRO A 160 -8.51 10.55 7.78
CA PRO A 160 -7.26 10.27 8.49
C PRO A 160 -6.56 9.00 7.95
N PRO A 161 -5.25 8.81 8.25
CA PRO A 161 -4.53 7.62 7.81
C PRO A 161 -5.19 6.36 8.40
N THR A 162 -5.54 5.41 7.54
CA THR A 162 -5.87 4.06 7.99
C THR A 162 -4.60 3.41 8.52
N ILE A 163 -4.57 3.07 9.80
CA ILE A 163 -3.49 2.27 10.38
C ILE A 163 -3.69 0.83 9.96
N CYS A 164 -2.89 0.36 9.02
CA CYS A 164 -2.77 -1.05 8.72
C CYS A 164 -2.11 -1.76 9.91
N SER A 165 -2.83 -2.66 10.58
CA SER A 165 -2.21 -3.52 11.59
C SER A 165 -1.32 -4.52 10.86
N ALA A 166 0.00 -4.32 10.90
CA ALA A 166 0.97 -5.32 10.50
C ALA A 166 0.87 -6.49 11.50
N THR A 167 -0.10 -7.36 11.32
CA THR A 167 -0.12 -8.64 12.02
C THR A 167 1.04 -9.43 11.44
N ILE A 168 2.20 -9.35 12.09
CA ILE A 168 3.27 -10.31 11.87
C ILE A 168 2.63 -11.65 12.15
N HIS A 169 2.30 -12.41 11.10
CA HIS A 169 2.08 -13.85 11.26
C HIS A 169 3.39 -14.39 11.79
N LYS A 170 3.54 -14.42 13.12
CA LYS A 170 4.51 -15.27 13.78
C LYS A 170 4.28 -16.62 13.15
N LEU A 171 5.22 -17.06 12.31
CA LEU A 171 5.33 -18.45 11.89
C LEU A 171 5.17 -19.24 13.17
N SER A 172 4.00 -19.86 13.31
CA SER A 172 3.69 -20.71 14.44
C SER A 172 4.84 -21.71 14.50
N LYS A 173 5.56 -21.71 15.62
CA LYS A 173 6.64 -22.67 15.92
C LYS A 173 6.07 -24.09 16.10
N LEU A 174 5.12 -24.50 15.27
CA LEU A 174 4.54 -25.85 15.24
C LEU A 174 5.30 -26.81 14.32
N LEU A 175 6.48 -26.41 13.80
CA LEU A 175 7.34 -27.31 13.02
C LEU A 175 8.56 -27.84 13.79
N VAL A 176 8.71 -27.52 15.08
CA VAL A 176 9.82 -28.06 15.91
C VAL A 176 9.43 -29.36 16.64
N LEU A 177 8.15 -29.75 16.66
CA LEU A 177 7.69 -30.98 17.34
C LEU A 177 7.66 -32.23 16.43
N ALA A 178 7.81 -32.10 15.11
CA ALA A 178 7.78 -33.26 14.21
C ALA A 178 9.15 -33.94 14.00
N MET A 179 10.27 -33.25 14.30
CA MET A 179 11.62 -33.82 14.14
C MET A 179 12.17 -34.49 15.41
N THR A 180 11.61 -34.24 16.59
CA THR A 180 12.05 -34.91 17.83
C THR A 180 11.41 -36.28 18.04
N VAL A 181 10.22 -36.53 17.48
CA VAL A 181 9.56 -37.85 17.56
C VAL A 181 10.20 -38.86 16.61
N PHE A 182 10.72 -38.44 15.45
CA PHE A 182 11.43 -39.34 14.54
C PHE A 182 12.81 -39.79 15.05
N ILE A 183 13.48 -39.00 15.89
CA ILE A 183 14.78 -39.39 16.48
C ILE A 183 14.59 -40.42 17.61
N PHE A 184 13.46 -40.40 18.33
CA PHE A 184 13.19 -41.38 19.39
C PHE A 184 12.76 -42.77 18.87
N ILE A 185 12.14 -42.86 17.69
CA ILE A 185 11.73 -44.16 17.13
C ILE A 185 12.95 -44.93 16.56
N ILE A 186 13.96 -44.22 16.05
CA ILE A 186 15.16 -44.86 15.49
C ILE A 186 16.09 -45.41 16.60
N TYR A 187 16.11 -44.80 17.79
CA TYR A 187 16.97 -45.21 18.91
C TYR A 187 16.44 -46.38 19.77
N HIS A 188 15.30 -46.99 19.43
CA HIS A 188 14.77 -48.16 20.13
C HIS A 188 14.67 -49.42 19.26
N SER A 189 15.32 -49.42 18.09
CA SER A 189 15.37 -50.59 17.19
C SER A 189 16.79 -51.04 16.81
N TYR A 190 17.79 -50.71 17.64
CA TYR A 190 19.14 -51.28 17.60
C TYR A 190 19.60 -51.66 19.00
#